data_AF-A0A9P6XHJ6-F1
#
_entry.id   AF-A0A9P6XHJ6-F1
#
_cell.length_a   1.000
_cell.length_b   1.000
_cell.length_c   1.000
_cell.angle_alpha   90.00
_cell.angle_beta   90.00
_cell.angle_gamma   90.00
#
_symmetry.space_group_name_H-M   'P 1'
#
loop_
_entity.id
_entity.type
_entity.pdbx_description
1 polymer ?
#
loop_
_entity_poly.entity_id
_entity_poly.type
_entity_poly.pdbx_seq_one_letter_code
_entity_poly.pdbx_strand_id
1 'polypeptide(L)'
;MDGLLTKTSKDNAQIDMLVIAATNRIETMDPAVLRPGRFDERIYIPLPNNLQRLQIIKGICSRMPISLKEQEINELVQATSNWSGAQLDNLFREAAMVSLRENVNNTKVELSHIKLAF
;
A
#
# COMPACT_ATOMS: atom_id res chain seq x y z
N MET A 1 -25.40 -13.62 -16.29
CA MET A 1 -24.86 -13.38 -14.94
C MET A 1 -24.99 -11.90 -14.73
N ASP A 2 -26.09 -11.50 -14.10
CA ASP A 2 -26.34 -10.10 -13.80
C ASP A 2 -25.42 -9.72 -12.64
N GLY A 3 -24.28 -9.14 -12.99
CA GLY A 3 -23.36 -8.52 -12.04
C GLY A 3 -24.10 -7.44 -11.25
N LEU A 4 -24.50 -7.82 -10.04
CA LEU A 4 -24.75 -6.95 -8.89
C LEU A 4 -25.86 -5.88 -8.96
N LEU A 5 -26.68 -5.78 -10.00
CA LEU A 5 -27.73 -4.74 -10.03
C LEU A 5 -29.03 -5.15 -10.74
N THR A 6 -29.73 -6.17 -10.25
CA THR A 6 -31.20 -6.11 -10.29
C THR A 6 -31.62 -5.19 -9.16
N LYS A 7 -31.52 -3.87 -9.37
CA LYS A 7 -32.14 -2.90 -8.47
C LYS A 7 -33.62 -3.29 -8.34
N THR A 8 -34.06 -3.45 -7.10
CA THR A 8 -35.43 -3.75 -6.65
C THR A 8 -35.96 -5.16 -6.93
N SER A 9 -35.63 -6.09 -6.04
CA SER A 9 -36.69 -6.90 -5.42
C SER A 9 -36.74 -6.53 -3.94
N LYS A 10 -37.97 -6.23 -3.50
CA LYS A 10 -38.34 -5.81 -2.14
C LYS A 10 -37.62 -6.63 -1.07
N ASP A 11 -37.14 -5.94 -0.04
CA ASP A 11 -36.73 -6.45 1.28
C ASP A 11 -35.81 -7.70 1.25
N ASN A 12 -34.50 -7.48 1.41
CA ASN A 12 -33.42 -8.48 1.53
C ASN A 12 -32.79 -9.00 0.22
N ALA A 13 -32.11 -8.12 -0.52
CA ALA A 13 -31.13 -8.56 -1.52
C ALA A 13 -29.83 -9.01 -0.80
N GLN A 14 -29.67 -10.32 -0.62
CA GLN A 14 -28.45 -10.93 -0.09
C GLN A 14 -27.41 -11.04 -1.22
N ILE A 15 -26.23 -10.44 -1.03
CA ILE A 15 -25.09 -10.61 -1.94
C ILE A 15 -24.33 -11.87 -1.48
N ASP A 16 -24.48 -12.97 -2.22
CA ASP A 16 -23.82 -14.24 -1.86
C ASP A 16 -22.34 -14.28 -2.29
N MET A 17 -21.95 -13.51 -3.32
CA MET A 17 -20.57 -13.49 -3.84
C MET A 17 -20.20 -12.11 -4.39
N LEU A 18 -19.04 -11.61 -3.95
CA LEU A 18 -18.40 -10.40 -4.48
C LEU A 18 -17.08 -10.78 -5.14
N VAL A 19 -16.87 -10.34 -6.38
CA VAL A 19 -15.62 -10.55 -7.11
C VAL A 19 -14.86 -9.23 -7.19
N ILE A 20 -13.59 -9.24 -6.74
CA ILE A 20 -12.66 -8.11 -6.84
C ILE A 20 -11.49 -8.55 -7.72
N ALA A 21 -11.17 -7.76 -8.74
CA ALA A 21 -10.01 -7.94 -9.58
C ALA A 21 -9.09 -6.71 -9.48
N ALA A 22 -7.78 -6.93 -9.61
CA ALA A 22 -6.77 -5.88 -9.63
C ALA A 22 -5.87 -6.02 -10.85
N THR A 23 -5.59 -4.91 -11.54
CA THR A 23 -4.67 -4.87 -12.68
C THR A 23 -3.89 -3.56 -12.68
N ASN A 24 -2.61 -3.63 -13.06
CA ASN A 24 -1.78 -2.45 -13.30
C ASN A 24 -1.91 -1.94 -14.75
N ARG A 25 -2.63 -2.68 -15.62
CA ARG A 25 -2.72 -2.45 -17.07
C ARG A 25 -4.13 -2.69 -17.59
N ILE A 26 -5.04 -1.76 -17.30
CA ILE A 26 -6.46 -1.85 -17.71
C ILE A 26 -6.61 -1.92 -19.24
N GLU A 27 -5.71 -1.27 -19.97
CA GLU A 27 -5.69 -1.18 -21.43
C GLU A 27 -5.40 -2.51 -22.12
N THR A 28 -4.78 -3.47 -21.41
CA THR A 28 -4.48 -4.80 -21.94
C THR A 28 -5.59 -5.82 -21.70
N MET A 29 -6.62 -5.49 -20.92
CA MET A 29 -7.72 -6.41 -20.67
C MET A 29 -8.64 -6.55 -21.89
N ASP A 30 -9.22 -7.74 -22.04
CA ASP A 30 -10.26 -8.00 -23.01
C ASP A 30 -11.45 -7.03 -22.78
N PRO A 31 -11.84 -6.21 -23.76
CA PRO A 31 -12.98 -5.31 -23.67
C PRO A 31 -14.30 -6.01 -23.30
N ALA A 32 -14.42 -7.31 -23.57
CA ALA A 32 -15.57 -8.10 -23.15
C ALA A 32 -15.74 -8.08 -21.63
N VAL A 33 -14.66 -8.17 -20.87
CA VAL A 33 -14.67 -8.25 -19.41
C VAL A 33 -15.14 -6.94 -18.75
N LEU A 34 -15.08 -5.83 -19.49
CA LEU A 34 -15.49 -4.48 -19.08
C LEU A 34 -16.93 -4.12 -19.47
N ARG A 35 -17.68 -5.05 -20.10
CA ARG A 35 -19.07 -4.83 -20.46
C ARG A 35 -19.97 -4.86 -19.21
N PRO A 36 -21.08 -4.11 -19.20
CA PRO A 36 -22.04 -4.10 -18.10
C PRO A 36 -22.46 -5.50 -17.63
N GLY A 37 -22.56 -5.70 -16.31
CA GLY A 37 -22.84 -6.98 -15.65
C GLY A 37 -21.60 -7.81 -15.32
N ARG A 38 -20.39 -7.24 -15.40
CA ARG A 38 -19.10 -7.92 -15.14
C ARG A 38 -18.27 -7.11 -14.16
N PHE A 39 -17.14 -6.51 -14.58
CA PHE A 39 -16.41 -5.52 -13.77
C PHE A 39 -16.93 -4.13 -14.08
N ASP A 40 -18.08 -3.82 -13.48
CA ASP A 40 -18.81 -2.59 -13.72
C ASP A 40 -18.17 -1.41 -12.97
N GLU A 41 -17.69 -1.66 -11.75
CA GLU A 41 -17.04 -0.66 -10.90
C GLU A 41 -15.52 -0.64 -11.13
N ARG A 42 -14.98 0.56 -11.31
CA ARG A 42 -13.55 0.79 -11.50
C ARG A 42 -13.03 1.75 -10.45
N ILE A 43 -12.20 1.23 -9.55
CA ILE A 43 -11.56 2.02 -8.51
C ILE A 43 -10.09 2.22 -8.90
N TYR A 44 -9.74 3.48 -9.20
CA TYR A 44 -8.35 3.85 -9.44
C TYR A 44 -7.63 4.06 -8.11
N ILE A 45 -6.49 3.39 -7.95
CA ILE A 45 -5.62 3.52 -6.77
C ILE A 45 -4.39 4.34 -7.17
N PRO A 46 -4.33 5.65 -6.84
CA PRO A 46 -3.17 6.47 -7.13
C PRO A 46 -2.01 6.15 -6.19
N LEU A 47 -0.84 6.70 -6.50
CA LEU A 47 0.27 6.76 -5.53
C LEU A 47 -0.17 7.49 -4.25
N PRO A 48 0.33 7.06 -3.08
CA PRO A 48 -0.08 7.63 -1.81
C PRO A 48 0.39 9.08 -1.68
N ASN A 49 -0.51 9.94 -1.20
CA ASN A 49 -0.17 11.31 -0.82
C ASN A 49 0.66 11.35 0.49
N ASN A 50 1.08 12.55 0.91
CA ASN A 50 1.92 12.73 2.11
C ASN A 50 1.29 12.12 3.38
N LEU A 51 -0.02 12.34 3.60
CA LEU A 51 -0.72 11.81 4.77
C LEU A 51 -0.83 10.28 4.72
N GLN A 52 -1.06 9.72 3.54
CA GLN A 52 -1.11 8.27 3.35
C GLN A 52 0.28 7.64 3.53
N ARG A 53 1.35 8.25 3.01
CA ARG A 53 2.73 7.80 3.27
C ARG A 53 3.10 7.88 4.74
N LEU A 54 2.65 8.91 5.47
CA LEU A 54 2.81 8.99 6.92
C LEU A 54 2.18 7.78 7.62
N GLN A 55 0.95 7.41 7.24
CA GLN A 55 0.27 6.24 7.81
C GLN A 55 0.98 4.92 7.45
N ILE A 56 1.45 4.79 6.21
CA ILE A 56 2.22 3.62 5.78
C ILE A 56 3.50 3.50 6.60
N ILE A 57 4.27 4.58 6.77
CA ILE A 57 5.51 4.58 7.57
C ILE A 57 5.19 4.24 9.03
N LYS A 58 4.16 4.84 9.64
CA LYS A 58 3.74 4.50 11.01
C LYS A 58 3.35 3.01 11.13
N GLY A 59 2.69 2.45 10.13
CA GLY A 59 2.34 1.02 10.06
C GLY A 59 3.52 0.09 9.80
N ILE A 60 4.60 0.56 9.17
CA ILE A 60 5.86 -0.18 9.09
C ILE A 60 6.56 -0.15 10.45
N CYS A 61 6.65 1.02 11.08
CA CYS A 61 7.23 1.20 12.41
C CYS A 61 6.54 0.39 13.51
N SER A 62 5.27 0.03 13.36
CA SER A 62 4.58 -0.84 14.33
C SER A 62 4.91 -2.33 14.18
N ARG A 63 5.43 -2.76 13.02
CA ARG A 63 5.71 -4.17 12.69
C ARG A 63 7.17 -4.58 12.91
N MET A 64 8.07 -3.61 13.06
CA MET A 64 9.50 -3.83 13.26
C MET A 64 10.07 -2.86 14.29
N PRO A 65 11.15 -3.25 15.01
CA PRO A 65 11.73 -2.40 16.04
C PRO A 65 12.48 -1.21 15.41
N ILE A 66 11.75 -0.14 15.11
CA ILE A 66 12.29 1.11 14.57
C ILE A 66 12.33 2.15 15.70
N SER A 67 13.45 2.87 15.81
CA SER A 67 13.61 4.00 16.72
C SER A 67 13.64 5.31 15.94
N LEU A 68 12.46 5.84 15.60
CA LEU A 68 12.30 7.13 14.93
C LEU A 68 11.45 8.08 15.77
N LYS A 69 11.86 9.35 15.79
CA LYS A 69 11.08 10.48 16.32
C LYS A 69 10.04 10.91 15.29
N GLU A 70 8.97 11.55 15.75
CA GLU A 70 7.90 12.02 14.86
C GLU A 70 8.39 13.04 13.81
N GLN A 71 9.35 13.89 14.17
CA GLN A 71 9.99 14.80 13.23
C GLN A 71 10.72 14.06 12.10
N GLU A 72 11.44 12.99 12.43
CA GLU A 72 12.19 12.18 11.46
C GLU A 72 11.24 11.43 10.51
N ILE A 73 10.11 10.94 11.03
CA ILE A 73 9.06 10.35 10.19
C ILE A 73 8.52 11.40 9.19
N ASN A 74 8.27 12.63 9.65
CA ASN A 74 7.80 13.70 8.77
C ASN A 74 8.85 14.06 7.70
N GLU A 75 10.14 14.06 8.04
CA GLU A 75 11.23 14.25 7.07
C GLU A 75 11.23 13.15 6.00
N LEU A 76 11.07 11.88 6.40
CA LEU A 76 10.96 10.76 5.46
C LEU A 76 9.76 10.89 4.52
N VAL A 77 8.61 11.37 5.02
CA VAL A 77 7.41 11.61 4.18
C VAL A 77 7.69 12.65 3.09
N GLN A 78 8.43 13.72 3.41
CA GLN A 78 8.82 14.74 2.43
C GLN A 78 9.84 14.21 1.43
N ALA A 79 10.82 13.43 1.89
CA ALA A 79 11.88 12.88 1.04
C ALA A 79 11.38 11.80 0.06
N THR A 80 10.29 11.10 0.39
CA THR A 80 9.73 9.97 -0.40
C THR A 80 8.59 10.38 -1.31
N SER A 81 8.65 11.59 -1.89
CA SER A 81 7.62 12.06 -2.83
C SER A 81 7.46 11.09 -4.01
N ASN A 82 6.20 10.80 -4.40
CA ASN A 82 5.84 9.85 -5.46
C ASN A 82 6.27 8.38 -5.22
N TRP A 83 6.61 8.00 -3.99
CA TRP A 83 6.90 6.61 -3.67
C TRP A 83 5.62 5.82 -3.40
N SER A 84 5.60 4.58 -3.90
CA SER A 84 4.59 3.58 -3.57
C SER A 84 4.80 3.01 -2.16
N GLY A 85 3.76 2.37 -1.61
CA GLY A 85 3.87 1.66 -0.33
C GLY A 85 4.93 0.54 -0.35
N ALA A 86 5.11 -0.12 -1.51
CA ALA A 86 6.13 -1.16 -1.67
C ALA A 86 7.55 -0.59 -1.61
N GLN A 87 7.81 0.58 -2.21
CA GLN A 87 9.12 1.24 -2.11
C GLN A 87 9.43 1.66 -0.68
N LEU A 88 8.43 2.17 0.05
CA LEU A 88 8.59 2.47 1.48
C LEU A 88 8.93 1.19 2.28
N ASP A 89 8.17 0.11 2.11
CA ASP A 89 8.44 -1.16 2.81
C ASP A 89 9.85 -1.69 2.49
N ASN A 90 10.28 -1.56 1.23
CA ASN A 90 11.62 -1.97 0.82
C ASN A 90 12.74 -1.12 1.45
N LEU A 91 12.56 0.20 1.55
CA LEU A 91 13.53 1.08 2.22
C LEU A 91 13.78 0.64 3.68
N PHE A 92 12.71 0.37 4.42
CA PHE A 92 12.85 -0.08 5.82
C PHE A 92 13.43 -1.49 5.94
N ARG A 93 13.15 -2.36 4.97
CA ARG A 93 13.79 -3.68 4.87
C ARG A 93 15.29 -3.57 4.63
N GLU A 94 15.71 -2.72 3.69
CA GLU A 94 17.14 -2.48 3.43
C GLU A 94 17.82 -1.81 4.63
N ALA A 95 17.15 -0.86 5.29
CA ALA A 95 17.64 -0.25 6.52
C ALA A 95 17.86 -1.28 7.65
N ALA A 96 16.97 -2.28 7.77
CA ALA A 96 17.16 -3.38 8.70
C ALA A 96 18.39 -4.23 8.34
N MET A 97 18.62 -4.49 7.05
CA MET A 97 19.81 -5.20 6.59
C MET A 97 21.09 -4.40 6.85
N VAL A 98 21.07 -3.08 6.66
CA VAL A 98 22.19 -2.19 7.00
C VAL A 98 22.49 -2.27 8.50
N SER A 99 21.48 -2.18 9.36
CA SER A 99 21.64 -2.31 10.82
C SER A 99 22.29 -3.63 11.22
N LEU A 100 21.84 -4.75 10.65
CA LEU A 100 22.38 -6.08 10.95
C LEU A 100 23.81 -6.28 10.43
N ARG A 101 24.16 -5.68 9.29
CA ARG A 101 25.53 -5.71 8.75
C ARG A 101 26.48 -4.87 9.60
N GLU A 102 26.00 -3.77 10.17
CA GLU A 102 26.77 -2.94 11.10
C GLU A 102 27.03 -3.69 12.42
N ASN A 103 25.98 -4.23 13.03
CA ASN A 103 26.11 -5.04 14.24
C ASN A 103 24.93 -6.01 14.38
N VAL A 104 25.23 -7.32 14.43
CA VAL A 104 24.21 -8.38 14.57
C VAL A 104 23.43 -8.28 15.88
N ASN A 105 23.98 -7.61 16.90
CA ASN A 105 23.31 -7.39 18.18
C ASN A 105 22.38 -6.17 18.19
N ASN A 106 22.29 -5.42 17.10
CA ASN A 106 21.36 -4.29 17.02
C ASN A 106 19.92 -4.79 17.14
N THR A 107 19.23 -4.27 18.15
CA THR A 107 17.83 -4.63 18.42
C THR A 107 16.84 -3.67 17.76
N LYS A 108 17.31 -2.51 17.26
CA LYS A 108 16.48 -1.48 16.64
C LYS A 108 17.11 -0.90 15.39
N VAL A 109 16.28 -0.44 14.46
CA VAL A 109 16.69 0.32 13.27
C VAL A 109 16.57 1.82 13.57
N GLU A 110 17.67 2.55 13.45
CA GLU A 110 17.75 4.00 13.62
C GLU A 110 17.70 4.75 12.28
N LEU A 111 17.55 6.07 12.33
CA LEU A 111 17.53 6.93 11.14
C LEU A 111 18.81 6.85 10.31
N SER A 112 19.97 6.62 10.93
CA SER A 112 21.25 6.45 10.24
C SER A 112 21.20 5.30 9.23
N HIS A 113 20.69 4.14 9.64
CA HIS A 113 20.55 2.98 8.76
C HIS A 113 19.58 3.25 7.61
N ILE A 114 18.49 4.00 7.87
CA ILE A 114 17.52 4.37 6.83
C ILE A 114 18.14 5.32 5.81
N LYS A 115 18.91 6.32 6.26
CA LYS A 115 19.61 7.25 5.37
C LYS A 115 20.66 6.56 4.50
N LEU A 116 21.27 5.48 4.99
CA LEU A 116 22.21 4.66 4.22
C LEU A 116 21.52 3.74 3.21
N ALA A 117 20.23 3.45 3.41
CA ALA A 117 19.43 2.59 2.55
C ALA A 117 18.60 3.35 1.49
N PHE A 118 18.65 4.70 1.53
CA PHE A 118 18.02 5.58 0.53
C PHE A 118 18.72 5.48 -0.83
#